data_AF-A0A3C1U443-F1
#
_entry.id   AF-A0A3C1U443-F1
#
_cell.length_a   1.000
_cell.length_b   1.000
_cell.length_c   1.000
_cell.angle_alpha   90.00
_cell.angle_beta   90.00
_cell.angle_gamma   90.00
#
_symmetry.space_group_name_H-M   'P 1'
#
loop_
_entity.id
_entity.type
_entity.pdbx_description
1 polymer ?
#
loop_
_entity_poly.entity_id
_entity_poly.type
_entity_poly.pdbx_seq_one_letter_code
_entity_poly.pdbx_strand_id
1 'polypeptide(L)' 'MKVYFIGAGPGDPELITVRGLRLIERCHVCLYAGSLVPV' A
#
# COMPACT_ATOMS: atom_id res chain seq x y z
N MET A 1 -17.05 2.51 -8.68
CA MET A 1 -15.75 1.79 -8.53
C MET A 1 -14.66 2.83 -8.25
N LYS A 2 -13.81 2.65 -7.23
CA LYS A 2 -12.70 3.56 -6.91
C LYS A 2 -11.39 2.79 -6.84
N VAL A 3 -10.33 3.35 -7.42
CA VAL A 3 -8.97 2.81 -7.38
C VAL A 3 -8.08 3.83 -6.69
N TYR A 4 -7.26 3.38 -5.75
CA TYR A 4 -6.33 4.23 -5.00
C TYR A 4 -4.91 3.74 -5.26
N PHE A 5 -4.03 4.67 -5.64
CA PHE A 5 -2.60 4.43 -5.66
C PHE A 5 -2.02 4.84 -4.31
N ILE A 6 -1.35 3.90 -3.65
CA ILE A 6 -0.81 4.08 -2.30
C ILE A 6 0.69 3.76 -2.38
N GLY A 7 1.52 4.71 -1.95
CA GLY A 7 2.93 4.43 -1.72
C GLY A 7 3.09 3.58 -0.45
N ALA A 8 3.79 2.46 -0.55
CA ALA A 8 4.02 1.54 0.58
C ALA A 8 5.06 2.05 1.59
N GLY A 9 5.78 3.13 1.27
CA GLY A 9 6.90 3.63 2.07
C GLY A 9 8.25 3.03 1.62
N PRO A 10 9.33 3.25 2.40
CA PRO A 10 10.70 2.84 2.04
C PRO A 10 11.03 1.37 2.36
N GLY A 11 10.05 0.57 2.79
CA GLY A 11 10.21 -0.87 3.05
C GLY A 11 9.72 -1.31 4.42
N ASP A 12 9.86 -0.45 5.45
CA ASP A 12 9.29 -0.68 6.77
C ASP A 12 7.77 -0.40 6.75
N PRO A 13 6.90 -1.38 7.08
CA PRO A 13 5.44 -1.19 7.13
C PRO A 13 4.96 -0.07 8.05
N GLU A 14 5.68 0.21 9.15
CA GLU A 14 5.32 1.27 10.10
C GLU A 14 5.45 2.67 9.50
N LEU A 15 6.14 2.79 8.36
CA LEU A 15 6.35 4.06 7.66
C LEU A 15 5.28 4.35 6.60
N ILE A 16 4.23 3.54 6.48
CA ILE A 16 3.08 3.86 5.65
C ILE A 16 2.28 5.04 6.24
N THR A 17 1.66 5.84 5.38
CA THR A 17 0.77 6.91 5.86
C THR A 17 -0.48 6.34 6.55
N VAL A 18 -0.96 7.03 7.60
CA VAL A 18 -2.23 6.68 8.30
C VAL A 18 -3.43 6.64 7.34
N ARG A 19 -3.43 7.45 6.27
CA ARG A 19 -4.46 7.40 5.23
C ARG A 19 -4.37 6.13 4.38
N GLY A 20 -3.15 5.73 4.00
CA GLY A 20 -2.91 4.50 3.23
C GLY A 20 -3.38 3.27 3.99
N LEU A 21 -2.98 3.14 5.26
CA LEU A 21 -3.42 2.06 6.14
C LEU A 21 -4.95 1.96 6.20
N ARG A 22 -5.64 3.08 6.50
CA ARG A 22 -7.11 3.10 6.57
C ARG A 22 -7.82 2.74 5.25
N LEU A 23 -7.19 2.99 4.10
CA LEU A 23 -7.72 2.58 2.80
C LEU A 23 -7.53 1.08 2.57
N ILE A 24 -6.37 0.54 2.92
CA ILE A 24 -6.06 -0.89 2.83
C ILE A 24 -7.01 -1.69 3.73
N GLU A 25 -7.21 -1.28 4.98
CA GLU A 25 -8.11 -1.93 5.94
C GLU A 25 -9.56 -2.03 5.47
N ARG A 26 -10.00 -1.13 4.58
CA ARG A 26 -11.40 -1.04 4.11
C ARG A 26 -11.59 -1.54 2.68
N CYS A 27 -10.51 -1.85 1.96
CA CYS A 27 -10.61 -2.28 0.58
C CYS A 27 -11.03 -3.76 0.50
N HIS A 28 -11.84 -4.10 -0.50
CA HIS A 28 -12.19 -5.50 -0.77
C HIS A 28 -11.05 -6.27 -1.43
N VAL A 29 -10.17 -5.56 -2.15
CA VAL A 29 -9.04 -6.13 -2.90
C VAL A 29 -7.85 -5.17 -2.79
N CYS A 30 -6.70 -5.72 -2.42
CA CYS A 30 -5.42 -5.01 -2.39
C CYS A 30 -4.45 -5.67 -3.38
N LEU A 31 -4.07 -4.92 -4.43
CA LEU A 31 -3.04 -5.34 -5.40
C LEU A 31 -1.72 -4.66 -5.04
N TYR A 32 -0.66 -5.44 -4.86
CA TYR A 32 0.68 -4.93 -4.58
C TYR A 32 1.72 -5.72 -5.38
N ALA A 33 2.83 -5.07 -5.73
CA ALA A 33 3.98 -5.75 -6.32
C ALA A 33 4.80 -6.38 -5.18
N GLY A 34 5.11 -7.68 -5.29
CA GLY A 34 5.93 -8.39 -4.29
C GLY A 34 7.36 -7.84 -4.18
N SER A 35 7.86 -7.13 -5.20
CA SER A 35 9.03 -6.27 -5.15
C SER A 35 8.95 -5.20 -6.25
N LEU A 36 9.36 -3.96 -5.93
CA LEU A 36 9.64 -2.89 -6.89
C LEU A 36 11.14 -2.59 -7.02
N VAL A 37 11.97 -3.26 -6.22
CA VAL A 37 13.43 -3.11 -6.19
C VAL A 37 14.04 -4.43 -6.70
N PRO A 38 14.81 -4.42 -7.79
CA PRO A 38 15.54 -5.61 -8.21
C PRO A 38 16.47 -6.05 -7.08
N VAL A 39 16.54 -7.36 -6.84
CA VAL A 39 17.65 -7.95 -6.06
C VAL A 39 18.96 -7.82 -6.81
#